data_AF-A0A0K2GHH2-F1
#
_entry.id   AF-A0A0K2GHH2-F1
#
_cell.length_a   1.000
_cell.length_b   1.000
_cell.length_c   1.000
_cell.angle_alpha   90.00
_cell.angle_beta   90.00
_cell.angle_gamma   90.00
#
_symmetry.space_group_name_H-M   'P 1'
#
loop_
_entity.id
_entity.type
_entity.pdbx_description
1 polymer ?
#
loop_
_entity_poly.entity_id
_entity_poly.type
_entity_poly.pdbx_seq_one_letter_code
_entity_poly.pdbx_strand_id
1 'polypeptide(L)'
;MRTSLLIISVFIGAMVTASAVLANPAMLPKHEGYPMGKAVDPVNGQPLANDPGQRNATGERSLTGAAAFGSDSLRQNLSNMSDQRLLEKPGAGLLPKVQGPNIKIEPPVKEATKVNASPQ
;
A
#
# COMPACT_ATOMS: atom_id res chain seq x y z
N MET A 1 -19.36 -53.79 17.97
CA MET A 1 -20.21 -52.60 17.73
C MET A 1 -19.87 -51.45 18.69
N ARG A 2 -19.83 -51.65 20.01
CA ARG A 2 -19.57 -50.59 21.00
C ARG A 2 -18.20 -49.89 20.85
N THR A 3 -17.14 -50.65 20.57
CA THR A 3 -15.79 -50.10 20.33
C THR A 3 -15.68 -49.31 19.04
N SER A 4 -16.34 -49.75 17.97
CA SER A 4 -16.39 -49.02 16.69
C SER A 4 -17.14 -47.68 16.84
N LEU A 5 -18.25 -47.65 17.58
CA LEU A 5 -18.99 -46.42 17.88
C LEU A 5 -18.17 -45.42 18.71
N LEU A 6 -17.35 -45.90 19.66
CA LEU A 6 -16.43 -45.05 20.42
C LEU A 6 -15.33 -44.44 19.54
N ILE A 7 -14.75 -45.23 18.63
CA ILE A 7 -13.72 -44.72 17.70
C ILE A 7 -14.32 -43.65 16.78
N ILE A 8 -15.52 -43.89 16.25
CA ILE A 8 -16.24 -42.93 15.40
C ILE A 8 -16.55 -41.64 16.17
N SER A 9 -17.00 -41.73 17.44
CA SER A 9 -17.29 -40.52 18.22
C SER A 9 -16.05 -39.69 18.53
N VAL A 10 -14.91 -40.35 18.81
CA VAL A 10 -13.62 -39.67 19.01
C VAL A 10 -13.18 -38.96 17.73
N PHE A 11 -13.33 -39.63 16.57
CA PHE A 11 -12.96 -39.05 15.28
C PHE A 11 -13.83 -37.83 14.92
N ILE A 12 -15.14 -37.91 15.16
CA ILE A 12 -16.06 -36.79 14.96
C ILE A 12 -15.73 -35.65 15.91
N GLY A 13 -15.46 -35.93 17.19
CA GLY A 13 -15.05 -34.92 18.16
C GLY A 13 -13.75 -34.21 17.76
N ALA A 14 -12.76 -34.95 17.25
CA ALA A 14 -11.51 -34.37 16.76
C ALA A 14 -11.73 -33.47 15.52
N MET A 15 -12.59 -33.88 14.58
CA MET A 15 -12.91 -33.06 13.39
C MET A 15 -13.63 -31.76 13.76
N VAL A 16 -14.58 -31.79 14.71
CA VAL A 16 -15.34 -30.61 15.14
C VAL A 16 -14.46 -29.62 15.91
N THR A 17 -13.54 -30.12 16.74
CA THR A 17 -12.60 -29.23 17.45
C THR A 17 -11.57 -28.60 16.51
N ALA A 18 -11.08 -29.34 15.50
CA ALA A 18 -10.18 -28.80 14.48
C ALA A 18 -10.83 -27.69 13.62
N SER A 19 -12.10 -27.83 13.26
CA SER A 19 -12.81 -26.80 12.47
C SER A 19 -13.01 -25.50 13.25
N ALA A 20 -13.25 -25.56 14.56
CA ALA A 20 -13.37 -24.37 15.41
C ALA A 20 -12.04 -23.59 15.54
N VAL A 21 -10.90 -24.28 15.51
CA VAL A 21 -9.57 -23.63 15.54
C VAL A 21 -9.27 -22.92 14.21
N LEU A 22 -9.58 -23.57 13.08
CA LEU A 22 -9.33 -22.99 11.75
C LEU A 22 -10.28 -21.83 11.42
N ALA A 23 -11.48 -21.82 12.03
CA ALA A 23 -12.47 -20.76 11.86
C ALA A 23 -12.35 -19.63 12.88
N ASN A 24 -11.23 -19.53 13.63
CA ASN A 24 -11.05 -18.45 14.59
C ASN A 24 -10.87 -17.09 13.87
N PRO A 25 -11.84 -16.18 13.95
CA PRO A 25 -11.75 -14.89 13.26
C PRO A 25 -10.61 -14.02 13.78
N ALA A 26 -10.06 -14.30 14.97
CA ALA A 26 -8.90 -13.61 15.52
C ALA A 26 -7.59 -13.88 14.76
N MET A 27 -7.55 -14.90 13.90
CA MET A 27 -6.38 -15.23 13.07
C MET A 27 -6.33 -14.47 11.73
N LEU A 28 -7.39 -13.72 11.38
CA LEU A 28 -7.39 -12.88 10.18
C LEU A 28 -6.45 -11.67 10.36
N PRO A 29 -5.71 -11.26 9.32
CA PRO A 29 -4.92 -10.04 9.35
C PRO A 29 -5.77 -8.82 9.68
N LYS A 30 -5.44 -8.18 10.81
CA LYS A 30 -6.04 -6.91 11.21
C LYS A 30 -5.48 -5.78 10.37
N HIS A 31 -6.34 -4.85 10.01
CA HIS A 31 -6.07 -3.69 9.16
C HIS A 31 -6.71 -2.47 9.85
N GLU A 32 -5.85 -1.62 10.42
CA GLU A 32 -6.29 -0.37 11.06
C GLU A 32 -7.09 0.50 10.07
N GLY A 33 -8.02 1.31 10.58
CA GLY A 33 -8.83 2.21 9.74
C GLY A 33 -10.28 1.78 9.49
N TYR A 34 -10.77 0.73 10.16
CA TYR A 34 -12.17 0.32 10.11
C TYR A 34 -12.88 0.47 11.48
N PRO A 35 -13.22 1.70 11.93
CA PRO A 35 -13.75 1.97 13.27
C PRO A 35 -15.23 1.61 13.50
N MET A 36 -15.83 0.81 12.60
CA MET A 36 -17.28 0.62 12.53
C MET A 36 -17.90 -0.01 13.78
N GLY A 37 -17.12 -0.64 14.68
CA GLY A 37 -17.66 -1.24 15.90
C GLY A 37 -18.29 -0.28 16.91
N LYS A 38 -18.17 1.04 16.71
CA LYS A 38 -18.90 2.04 17.50
C LYS A 38 -20.01 2.75 16.71
N ALA A 39 -20.26 2.34 15.47
CA ALA A 39 -21.30 2.96 14.64
C ALA A 39 -22.68 2.49 15.10
N VAL A 40 -23.56 3.45 15.38
CA VAL A 40 -24.93 3.23 15.85
C VAL A 40 -25.90 4.00 14.95
N ASP A 41 -27.06 3.39 14.70
CA ASP A 41 -28.12 3.96 13.87
C ASP A 41 -28.63 5.22 14.57
N PRO A 42 -28.54 6.40 13.93
CA PRO A 42 -28.96 7.65 14.56
C PRO A 42 -30.46 7.70 14.85
N VAL A 43 -31.27 6.85 14.21
CA VAL A 43 -32.72 6.80 14.39
C VAL A 43 -33.11 5.76 15.43
N ASN A 44 -32.61 4.53 15.28
CA ASN A 44 -33.05 3.39 16.11
C ASN A 44 -32.07 3.01 17.22
N GLY A 45 -30.88 3.63 17.28
CA GLY A 45 -29.84 3.31 18.26
C GLY A 45 -29.24 1.92 18.12
N GLN A 46 -29.49 1.22 17.01
CA GLN A 46 -29.00 -0.13 16.76
C GLN A 46 -27.56 -0.14 16.25
N PRO A 47 -26.70 -1.10 16.65
CA PRO A 47 -25.35 -1.21 16.10
C PRO A 47 -25.40 -1.42 14.59
N LEU A 48 -24.60 -0.68 13.81
CA LEU A 48 -24.49 -0.90 12.35
C LEU A 48 -23.53 -2.03 12.00
N ALA A 49 -22.60 -2.36 12.89
CA ALA A 49 -21.55 -3.33 12.63
C ALA A 49 -21.67 -4.54 13.56
N ASN A 50 -21.50 -5.72 12.96
CA ASN A 50 -21.40 -7.00 13.69
C ASN A 50 -19.96 -7.32 14.13
N ASP A 51 -19.01 -6.43 13.86
CA ASP A 51 -17.60 -6.55 14.24
C ASP A 51 -17.25 -5.45 15.26
N PRO A 52 -16.49 -5.76 16.34
CA PRO A 52 -15.97 -4.76 17.28
C PRO A 52 -15.14 -3.63 16.65
N GLY A 53 -14.78 -3.74 15.37
CA GLY A 53 -14.08 -2.73 14.63
C GLY A 53 -12.61 -2.60 15.06
N GLN A 54 -11.87 -1.81 14.29
CA GLN A 54 -10.46 -1.59 14.51
C GLN A 54 -10.20 -0.13 14.85
N ARG A 55 -9.07 0.14 15.51
CA ARG A 55 -8.67 1.50 15.84
C ARG A 55 -8.56 2.32 14.53
N ASN A 56 -8.98 3.58 14.61
CA ASN A 56 -8.72 4.55 13.53
C ASN A 56 -7.22 4.58 13.22
N ALA A 57 -6.87 4.29 11.97
CA ALA A 57 -5.56 4.63 11.43
C ALA A 57 -5.53 6.16 11.23
N THR A 58 -4.65 6.87 11.94
CA THR A 58 -4.45 8.31 11.73
C THR A 58 -2.97 8.67 11.62
N GLY A 59 -2.71 9.79 10.94
CA GLY A 59 -1.38 10.39 10.83
C GLY A 59 -0.40 9.54 10.03
N GLU A 60 0.85 9.51 10.49
CA GLU A 60 1.97 8.89 9.77
C GLU A 60 1.77 7.38 9.55
N ARG A 61 1.14 6.67 10.50
CA ARG A 61 0.85 5.22 10.35
C ARG A 61 -0.06 4.92 9.16
N SER A 62 -1.08 5.76 8.93
CA SER A 62 -1.97 5.61 7.76
C SER A 62 -1.23 5.85 6.46
N LEU A 63 -0.36 6.86 6.43
CA LEU A 63 0.43 7.22 5.26
C LEU A 63 1.45 6.11 4.92
N THR A 64 2.17 5.60 5.92
CA THR A 64 3.11 4.50 5.73
C THR A 64 2.41 3.22 5.30
N GLY A 65 1.26 2.88 5.90
CA GLY A 65 0.46 1.71 5.50
C GLY A 65 -0.07 1.80 4.07
N ALA A 66 -0.58 2.97 3.68
CA ALA A 66 -1.05 3.22 2.32
C ALA A 66 0.11 3.17 1.30
N ALA A 67 1.27 3.75 1.64
CA ALA A 67 2.46 3.71 0.79
C ALA A 67 3.00 2.28 0.60
N ALA A 68 2.96 1.45 1.64
CA ALA A 68 3.40 0.06 1.56
C ALA A 68 2.47 -0.83 0.72
N PHE A 69 1.17 -0.53 0.65
CA PHE A 69 0.21 -1.33 -0.12
C PHE A 69 0.32 -1.12 -1.64
N GLY A 70 0.78 0.05 -2.07
CA GLY A 70 0.79 0.44 -3.48
C GLY A 70 2.13 0.34 -4.20
N SER A 71 3.23 -0.07 -3.57
CA SER A 71 4.55 0.23 -4.16
C SER A 71 4.99 -0.71 -5.27
N ASP A 72 4.66 -2.00 -5.23
CA ASP A 72 5.31 -2.97 -6.14
C ASP A 72 4.51 -3.26 -7.41
N SER A 73 3.18 -3.26 -7.34
CA SER A 73 2.31 -3.51 -8.49
C SER A 73 2.00 -2.25 -9.33
N LEU A 74 2.16 -1.05 -8.76
CA LEU A 74 1.97 0.23 -9.47
C LEU A 74 3.27 0.78 -10.08
N ARG A 75 4.41 0.14 -9.83
CA ARG A 75 5.69 0.55 -10.44
C ARG A 75 5.71 0.14 -11.91
N GLN A 76 5.46 1.12 -12.76
CA GLN A 76 5.68 1.00 -14.19
C GLN A 76 7.18 0.89 -14.47
N ASN A 77 7.66 -0.34 -14.71
CA ASN A 77 9.03 -0.61 -15.15
C ASN A 77 9.06 -0.72 -16.68
N LEU A 78 9.15 0.43 -17.35
CA LEU A 78 9.32 0.50 -18.81
C LEU A 78 10.81 0.49 -19.15
N SER A 79 11.28 -0.58 -19.77
CA SER A 79 12.61 -0.64 -20.40
C SER A 79 12.48 -0.45 -21.90
N ASN A 80 13.05 0.63 -22.45
CA ASN A 80 13.16 0.84 -23.90
C ASN A 80 14.55 0.37 -24.36
N MET A 81 14.66 -0.29 -25.53
CA MET A 81 15.98 -0.67 -26.08
C MET A 81 16.89 0.55 -26.33
N SER A 82 16.32 1.73 -26.53
CA SER A 82 17.06 2.99 -26.67
C SER A 82 17.70 3.47 -25.36
N ASP A 83 17.21 2.97 -24.21
CA ASP A 83 17.70 3.33 -22.88
C ASP A 83 19.00 2.60 -22.51
N GLN A 84 19.46 1.66 -23.34
CA GLN A 84 20.61 0.82 -23.07
C GLN A 84 21.93 1.61 -22.95
N ARG A 85 21.97 2.82 -23.51
CA ARG A 85 23.10 3.75 -23.32
C ARG A 85 22.93 4.69 -22.15
N LEU A 86 21.78 4.76 -21.48
CA LEU A 86 21.55 5.69 -20.38
C LEU A 86 22.23 5.15 -19.11
N LEU A 87 23.17 5.90 -18.56
CA LEU A 87 23.88 5.57 -17.32
C LEU A 87 23.14 6.13 -16.09
N GLU A 88 22.61 7.35 -16.19
CA GLU A 88 21.87 8.00 -15.11
C GLU A 88 20.73 8.87 -15.68
N LYS A 89 19.60 8.87 -14.98
CA LYS A 89 18.42 9.72 -15.25
C LYS A 89 18.25 10.73 -14.10
N PRO A 90 18.92 11.89 -14.14
CA PRO A 90 18.96 12.84 -13.02
C PRO A 90 17.64 13.56 -12.74
N GLY A 91 16.63 13.45 -13.62
CA GLY A 91 15.30 14.04 -13.43
C GLY A 91 14.91 14.99 -14.57
N ALA A 92 13.74 15.61 -14.42
CA ALA A 92 13.18 16.51 -15.44
C ALA A 92 14.05 17.77 -15.63
N GLY A 93 14.20 18.21 -16.88
CA GLY A 93 14.96 19.42 -17.22
C GLY A 93 16.48 19.24 -17.27
N LEU A 94 16.99 18.04 -16.95
CA LEU A 94 18.42 17.71 -17.03
C LEU A 94 18.67 16.65 -18.10
N LEU A 95 19.72 16.85 -18.89
CA LEU A 95 20.14 15.85 -19.88
C LEU A 95 20.59 14.56 -19.19
N PRO A 96 20.08 13.39 -19.61
CA PRO A 96 20.55 12.10 -19.10
C PRO A 96 22.04 11.89 -19.37
N LYS A 97 22.74 11.24 -18.45
CA LYS A 97 24.10 10.77 -18.73
C LYS A 97 24.01 9.55 -19.63
N VAL A 98 24.73 9.58 -20.74
CA VAL A 98 24.75 8.48 -21.72
C VAL A 98 26.15 7.94 -21.92
N GLN A 99 26.27 6.68 -22.31
CA GLN A 99 27.52 6.05 -22.71
C GLN A 99 27.95 6.65 -24.06
N GLY A 100 28.89 7.59 -24.01
CA GLY A 100 29.35 8.38 -25.16
C GLY A 100 29.87 9.77 -24.75
N PRO A 101 30.16 10.65 -25.72
CA PRO A 101 30.58 12.03 -25.44
C PRO A 101 29.52 12.77 -24.63
N ASN A 102 29.90 13.30 -23.48
CA ASN A 102 28.99 14.05 -22.63
C ASN A 102 28.81 15.47 -23.19
N ILE A 103 27.64 15.75 -23.78
CA ILE A 103 27.36 17.07 -24.35
C ILE A 103 27.03 18.03 -23.21
N LYS A 104 27.99 18.88 -22.87
CA LYS A 104 27.78 19.99 -21.95
C LYS A 104 27.13 21.14 -22.73
N ILE A 105 25.84 21.38 -22.49
CA ILE A 105 25.18 22.59 -22.98
C ILE A 105 25.45 23.70 -21.97
N GLU A 106 26.39 24.58 -22.28
CA GLU A 106 26.57 25.81 -21.52
C GLU A 106 25.50 26.81 -21.99
N PRO A 107 24.76 27.46 -21.08
CA PRO A 107 23.78 28.46 -21.46
C PRO A 107 24.51 29.59 -22.23
N PRO A 108 23.90 30.14 -23.29
CA PRO A 108 24.52 31.19 -24.10
C PRO A 108 24.80 32.47 -23.30
N VAL A 109 24.21 32.61 -22.12
CA VAL A 109 24.45 33.69 -21.17
C VAL A 109 24.72 33.11 -19.78
N LYS A 110 25.75 33.64 -19.09
CA LYS A 110 26.14 33.20 -17.73
C LYS A 110 25.13 33.61 -16.66
N GLU A 111 24.29 34.60 -16.96
CA GLU A 111 23.26 35.14 -16.08
C GLU A 111 22.15 35.77 -16.91
N ALA A 112 20.92 35.79 -16.39
CA ALA A 112 19.81 36.47 -17.04
C ALA A 112 20.01 37.99 -16.95
N THR A 113 19.95 38.69 -18.08
CA THR A 113 19.91 40.15 -18.09
C THR A 113 18.69 40.62 -17.32
N LYS A 114 18.90 41.20 -16.14
CA LYS A 114 17.82 41.78 -15.33
C LYS A 114 17.30 43.03 -16.04
N VAL A 115 16.16 42.93 -16.69
CA VAL A 115 15.48 44.09 -17.29
C VAL A 115 14.72 44.80 -16.17
N ASN A 116 15.17 46.00 -15.79
CA ASN A 116 14.41 46.83 -14.85
C ASN A 116 13.26 47.46 -15.65
N ALA A 117 12.04 46.99 -15.44
CA ALA A 117 10.87 47.62 -16.02
C ALA A 117 10.68 48.98 -15.33
N SER A 118 10.92 50.07 -16.05
CA SER A 118 10.46 51.41 -15.66
C SER A 118 9.11 51.64 -16.34
N PRO A 119 7.97 51.35 -15.68
CA PRO A 119 6.67 51.71 -16.22
C PRO A 119 6.57 53.25 -16.30
N GLN A 120 6.13 53.76 -17.46
CA GLN A 120 5.63 55.14 -17.60
C GLN A 120 4.12 55.16 -17.44
#